data_AF-U2HPT5-F1
#
_entry.id   AF-U2HPT5-F1
#
_cell.length_a   1.000
_cell.length_b   1.000
_cell.length_c   1.000
_cell.angle_alpha   90.00
_cell.angle_beta   90.00
_cell.angle_gamma   90.00
#
_symmetry.space_group_name_H-M   'P 1'
#
loop_
_entity.id
_entity.type
_entity.pdbx_description
1 polymer ?
#
loop_
_entity_poly.entity_id
_entity_poly.type
_entity_poly.pdbx_seq_one_letter_code
_entity_poly.pdbx_strand_id
1 'polypeptide(L)'
;MSLFLVLACSFVGVPQAQEFYPIHFKELFTDEGAEAGQVVRLNSWYLSRKGFDYVNDTLHINPQTQERIELSVKQIEGINEIAVCYFSTSNLNQVRKRLQEESSYLKQITPDCYQGIFGKVSNAFIIGEDTLIRNVLLHPVQFVLKYPKDARFNFSTEDFTFPMNGVYPLHNTSWYVKVSFDEATSYSSQEKVKLVLTQEEQPYKIDFIDDVRFKVSYVGKNKKTQTIGGTYSYGYTSIGFTCEAEKEKIERYVNGKPLYEEIPLAPQYYSLEQLEKIKDTPAYFQFVFSRNYDLTYYGGDHVFNLYSAIYHDDVREGPPARVVESN
;
A
#
# COMPACT_ATOMS: atom_id res chain seq x y z
N MET A 1 49.00 11.20 12.05
CA MET A 1 48.81 10.12 11.05
C MET A 1 47.67 9.25 11.53
N SER A 2 46.65 9.08 10.66
CA SER A 2 45.54 8.10 10.75
C SER A 2 44.48 8.39 11.83
N LEU A 3 43.38 9.12 11.59
CA LEU A 3 42.30 9.00 10.58
C LEU A 3 41.34 7.82 10.86
N PHE A 4 40.13 8.18 11.31
CA PHE A 4 38.82 7.56 11.08
C PHE A 4 38.52 6.15 11.59
N LEU A 5 37.57 6.05 12.53
CA LEU A 5 36.48 5.08 12.47
C LEU A 5 35.32 5.51 13.40
N VAL A 6 34.65 6.61 13.03
CA VAL A 6 33.26 6.89 13.43
C VAL A 6 32.45 6.77 12.15
N LEU A 7 32.13 5.54 11.75
CA LEU A 7 31.34 5.23 10.55
C LEU A 7 30.65 3.89 10.75
N ALA A 8 29.68 3.88 11.65
CA ALA A 8 28.59 2.90 11.67
C ALA A 8 27.35 3.50 12.36
N CYS A 9 27.13 4.81 12.24
CA CYS A 9 25.75 5.30 12.17
C CYS A 9 25.32 4.99 10.75
N SER A 10 24.82 3.76 10.57
CA SER A 10 24.04 3.38 9.40
C SER A 10 22.91 4.39 9.32
N PHE A 11 23.12 5.45 8.53
CA PHE A 11 22.03 6.13 7.89
C PHE A 11 21.20 5.02 7.27
N VAL A 12 20.08 4.69 7.90
CA VAL A 12 19.01 3.94 7.26
C VAL A 12 18.56 4.89 6.18
N GLY A 13 19.27 4.86 5.06
CA GLY A 13 18.86 5.50 3.83
C GLY A 13 17.52 4.89 3.55
N VAL A 14 16.47 5.66 3.84
CA VAL A 14 15.16 5.42 3.27
C VAL A 14 15.43 5.22 1.78
N PRO A 15 15.17 4.04 1.21
CA PRO A 15 15.47 3.81 -0.19
C PRO A 15 14.74 4.88 -1.00
N GLN A 16 15.49 5.70 -1.75
CA GLN A 16 15.03 6.83 -2.57
C GLN A 16 14.17 6.40 -3.79
N ALA A 17 13.51 5.25 -3.69
CA ALA A 17 12.57 4.68 -4.65
C ALA A 17 11.11 4.73 -4.14
N GLN A 18 10.83 5.59 -3.15
CA GLN A 18 9.56 5.67 -2.42
C GLN A 18 8.41 6.40 -3.14
N GLU A 19 8.59 6.82 -4.39
CA GLU A 19 7.73 7.86 -4.94
C GLU A 19 7.05 7.39 -6.21
N PHE A 20 5.75 7.68 -6.29
CA PHE A 20 4.86 7.45 -7.42
C PHE A 20 4.25 6.05 -7.54
N TYR A 21 3.09 5.93 -6.89
CA TYR A 21 1.95 5.32 -7.56
C TYR A 21 0.87 6.37 -7.82
N PRO A 22 0.21 6.38 -8.99
CA PRO A 22 -1.02 7.13 -9.25
C PRO A 22 -2.05 7.09 -8.12
N ILE A 23 -2.19 5.93 -7.46
CA ILE A 23 -3.14 5.66 -6.38
C ILE A 23 -2.84 6.46 -5.11
N HIS A 24 -1.58 6.83 -4.85
CA HIS A 24 -1.22 7.59 -3.65
C HIS A 24 -1.39 9.10 -3.80
N PHE A 25 -1.64 9.62 -5.01
CA PHE A 25 -1.89 11.06 -5.17
C PHE A 25 -3.13 11.52 -4.43
N LYS A 26 -4.15 10.66 -4.32
CA LYS A 26 -5.36 10.96 -3.52
C LYS A 26 -5.04 11.14 -2.03
N GLU A 27 -3.95 10.56 -1.53
CA GLU A 27 -3.53 10.67 -0.14
C GLU A 27 -2.80 11.99 0.15
N LEU A 28 -2.39 12.73 -0.90
CA LEU A 28 -1.68 14.01 -0.77
C LEU A 28 -2.61 15.16 -0.38
N PHE A 29 -3.93 14.99 -0.52
CA PHE A 29 -4.92 16.01 -0.22
C PHE A 29 -6.15 15.43 0.49
N THR A 30 -6.90 16.27 1.17
CA THR A 30 -8.11 15.91 1.91
C THR A 30 -9.07 17.10 1.97
N ASP A 31 -10.38 16.84 2.09
CA ASP A 31 -11.39 17.86 2.42
C ASP A 31 -11.69 17.93 3.93
N GLU A 32 -11.06 17.09 4.75
CA GLU A 32 -11.12 17.20 6.20
C GLU A 32 -10.40 18.45 6.70
N GLY A 33 -11.11 19.30 7.45
CA GLY A 33 -10.55 20.53 8.00
C GLY A 33 -10.12 21.55 6.95
N ALA A 34 -10.67 21.47 5.73
CA ALA A 34 -10.57 22.53 4.72
C ALA A 34 -11.47 23.72 5.12
N GLU A 35 -11.01 24.95 4.87
CA GLU A 35 -11.77 26.15 5.22
C GLU A 35 -13.02 26.31 4.32
N ALA A 36 -13.98 27.11 4.79
CA ALA A 36 -15.20 27.39 4.02
C ALA A 36 -14.84 28.02 2.66
N GLY A 37 -15.16 27.31 1.57
CA GLY A 37 -14.84 27.73 0.20
C GLY A 37 -13.61 27.06 -0.41
N GLN A 38 -12.83 26.30 0.36
CA GLN A 38 -11.79 25.41 -0.16
C GLN A 38 -12.40 24.07 -0.55
N VAL A 39 -11.96 23.50 -1.68
CA VAL A 39 -12.40 22.16 -2.11
C VAL A 39 -11.61 21.07 -1.38
N VAL A 40 -10.29 21.26 -1.26
CA VAL A 40 -9.35 20.36 -0.58
C VAL A 40 -8.16 21.18 -0.09
N ARG A 41 -7.40 20.61 0.86
CA ARG A 41 -6.10 21.07 1.35
C ARG A 41 -5.08 19.94 1.27
N LEU A 42 -3.78 20.25 1.38
CA LEU A 42 -2.75 19.22 1.49
C LEU A 42 -2.87 18.44 2.81
N ASN A 43 -2.76 17.11 2.72
CA ASN A 43 -2.87 16.18 3.85
C ASN A 43 -1.58 16.22 4.69
N SER A 44 -1.54 17.16 5.64
CA SER A 44 -0.35 17.41 6.47
C SER A 44 0.04 16.20 7.35
N TRP A 45 -0.95 15.38 7.73
CA TRP A 45 -0.68 14.16 8.51
C TRP A 45 0.10 13.13 7.70
N TYR A 46 -0.27 12.91 6.43
CA TYR A 46 0.42 11.98 5.55
C TYR A 46 1.81 12.53 5.16
N LEU A 47 1.88 13.80 4.79
CA LEU A 47 3.09 14.46 4.30
C LEU A 47 4.19 14.55 5.37
N SER A 48 3.84 14.88 6.61
CA SER A 48 4.82 14.95 7.71
C SER A 48 5.51 13.60 7.99
N ARG A 49 4.78 12.48 7.85
CA ARG A 49 5.35 11.13 7.97
C ARG A 49 6.26 10.74 6.81
N LYS A 50 6.13 11.45 5.68
CA LYS A 50 7.04 11.37 4.54
C LYS A 50 8.21 12.34 4.63
N GLY A 51 8.35 13.06 5.75
CA GLY A 51 9.44 14.01 5.97
C GLY A 51 9.24 15.36 5.29
N PHE A 52 8.02 15.68 4.85
CA PHE A 52 7.69 16.98 4.29
C PHE A 52 7.18 17.93 5.38
N ASP A 53 7.83 19.09 5.48
CA ASP A 53 7.43 20.15 6.37
C ASP A 53 6.32 21.00 5.75
N TYR A 54 5.36 21.40 6.58
CA TYR A 54 4.32 22.36 6.20
C TYR A 54 4.94 23.74 5.97
N VAL A 55 4.67 24.34 4.81
CA VAL A 55 5.02 25.74 4.53
C VAL A 55 3.78 26.63 4.52
N ASN A 56 2.76 26.21 3.78
CA ASN A 56 1.41 26.79 3.76
C ASN A 56 0.40 25.77 3.23
N ASP A 57 -0.87 26.14 3.14
CA ASP A 57 -1.96 25.20 2.76
C ASP A 57 -1.82 24.58 1.36
N THR A 58 -1.01 25.21 0.51
CA THR A 58 -0.78 24.80 -0.87
C THR A 58 0.62 24.25 -1.12
N LEU A 59 1.50 24.23 -0.10
CA LEU A 59 2.90 23.86 -0.27
C LEU A 59 3.48 23.14 0.94
N HIS A 60 4.09 21.99 0.66
CA HIS A 60 4.96 21.27 1.58
C HIS A 60 6.33 21.03 0.95
N ILE A 61 7.39 21.05 1.76
CA ILE A 61 8.78 20.89 1.31
C ILE A 61 9.50 19.87 2.19
N ASN A 62 10.21 18.93 1.59
CA ASN A 62 11.15 18.08 2.31
C ASN A 62 12.48 18.85 2.49
N PRO A 63 12.87 19.22 3.73
CA PRO A 63 14.05 20.05 3.96
C PRO A 63 15.36 19.34 3.60
N GLN A 64 15.38 18.00 3.59
CA GLN A 64 16.57 17.20 3.31
C GLN A 64 16.79 17.05 1.80
N THR A 65 15.74 16.72 1.04
CA THR A 65 15.83 16.43 -0.40
C THR A 65 15.51 17.64 -1.28
N GLN A 66 14.93 18.70 -0.71
CA GLN A 66 14.36 19.86 -1.43
C GLN A 66 13.17 19.51 -2.33
N GLU A 67 12.62 18.29 -2.22
CA GLU A 67 11.40 17.89 -2.90
C GLU A 67 10.22 18.71 -2.38
N ARG A 68 9.22 18.95 -3.24
CA ARG A 68 8.09 19.82 -2.91
C ARG A 68 6.80 19.34 -3.52
N ILE A 69 5.71 19.52 -2.79
CA ILE A 69 4.36 19.18 -3.21
C ILE A 69 3.55 20.46 -3.23
N GLU A 70 2.99 20.78 -4.38
CA GLU A 70 2.19 21.98 -4.63
C GLU A 70 0.76 21.58 -4.98
N LEU A 71 -0.23 22.25 -4.36
CA LEU A 71 -1.66 22.04 -4.61
C LEU A 71 -2.26 23.27 -5.29
N SER A 72 -2.99 23.04 -6.37
CA SER A 72 -3.84 24.02 -7.02
C SER A 72 -5.25 23.47 -7.16
N VAL A 73 -6.24 24.31 -6.88
CA VAL A 73 -7.66 23.94 -6.92
C VAL A 73 -8.40 24.99 -7.74
N LYS A 74 -9.27 24.54 -8.65
CA LYS A 74 -10.19 25.40 -9.39
C LYS A 74 -11.60 24.82 -9.33
N GLN A 75 -12.58 25.70 -9.29
CA GLN A 75 -13.99 25.32 -9.46
C GLN A 75 -14.56 26.12 -10.63
N ILE A 76 -14.94 25.43 -11.70
CA ILE A 76 -15.43 26.02 -12.94
C ILE A 76 -16.71 25.28 -13.32
N GLU A 77 -17.82 26.02 -13.43
CA GLU A 77 -19.09 25.48 -13.96
C GLU A 77 -19.59 24.20 -13.28
N GLY A 78 -19.43 24.10 -11.95
CA GLY A 78 -19.84 22.91 -11.18
C GLY A 78 -18.88 21.72 -11.29
N ILE A 79 -17.71 21.90 -11.92
CA ILE A 79 -16.60 20.96 -11.94
C ILE A 79 -15.51 21.44 -10.99
N ASN A 80 -15.08 20.55 -10.11
CA ASN A 80 -13.87 20.72 -9.32
C ASN A 80 -12.67 20.17 -10.13
N GLU A 81 -11.59 20.94 -10.18
CA GLU A 81 -10.29 20.55 -10.71
C GLU A 81 -9.28 20.64 -9.57
N ILE A 82 -8.71 19.49 -9.20
CA ILE A 82 -7.61 19.38 -8.25
C ILE A 82 -6.36 19.08 -9.06
N ALA A 83 -5.32 19.88 -8.90
CA ALA A 83 -4.01 19.64 -9.49
C ALA A 83 -2.95 19.58 -8.39
N VAL A 84 -2.25 18.46 -8.30
CA VAL A 84 -1.12 18.29 -7.39
C VAL A 84 0.14 18.16 -8.23
N CYS A 85 1.08 19.07 -8.06
CA CYS A 85 2.39 18.99 -8.68
C CYS A 85 3.38 18.46 -7.65
N TYR A 86 4.01 17.33 -7.94
CA TYR A 86 5.08 16.79 -7.14
C TYR A 86 6.43 16.96 -7.86
N PHE A 87 7.37 17.64 -7.24
CA PHE A 87 8.73 17.83 -7.74
C PHE A 87 9.67 16.89 -7.00
N SER A 88 10.03 15.79 -7.65
CA SER A 88 10.79 14.69 -7.06
C SER A 88 12.24 14.72 -7.50
N THR A 89 13.13 14.20 -6.65
CA THR A 89 14.53 13.93 -7.01
C THR A 89 14.72 12.54 -7.64
N SER A 90 13.67 11.69 -7.62
CA SER A 90 13.72 10.32 -8.10
C SER A 90 13.61 10.22 -9.62
N ASN A 91 14.24 9.17 -10.16
CA ASN A 91 14.14 8.83 -11.58
C ASN A 91 12.70 8.39 -11.95
N LEU A 92 12.11 9.04 -12.96
CA LEU A 92 10.71 8.80 -13.35
C LEU A 92 10.45 7.55 -14.20
N ASN A 93 11.46 6.72 -14.51
CA ASN A 93 11.30 5.53 -15.35
C ASN A 93 10.26 4.55 -14.81
N GLN A 94 10.24 4.32 -13.49
CA GLN A 94 9.26 3.43 -12.87
C GLN A 94 7.85 4.03 -12.94
N VAL A 95 7.73 5.35 -12.81
CA VAL A 95 6.46 6.08 -12.95
C VAL A 95 5.89 5.88 -14.34
N ARG A 96 6.71 6.12 -15.37
CA ARG A 96 6.31 5.94 -16.77
C ARG A 96 5.86 4.52 -17.06
N LYS A 97 6.62 3.53 -16.59
CA LYS A 97 6.26 2.12 -16.75
C LYS A 97 4.89 1.81 -16.13
N ARG A 98 4.63 2.31 -14.92
CA ARG A 98 3.37 2.12 -14.20
C ARG A 98 2.18 2.81 -14.85
N LEU A 99 2.36 4.04 -15.33
CA LEU A 99 1.32 4.77 -16.07
C LEU A 99 0.92 4.08 -17.39
N GLN A 100 1.72 3.13 -17.86
CA GLN A 100 1.48 2.32 -19.06
C GLN A 100 0.94 0.91 -18.74
N GLU A 101 0.82 0.54 -17.46
CA GLU A 101 0.23 -0.76 -17.08
C GLU A 101 -1.27 -0.77 -17.44
N GLU A 102 -1.76 -1.89 -17.96
CA GLU A 102 -3.17 -2.05 -18.36
C GLU A 102 -4.13 -1.79 -17.18
N SER A 103 -3.72 -2.18 -15.97
CA SER A 103 -4.43 -1.94 -14.71
C SER A 103 -4.58 -0.47 -14.33
N SER A 104 -3.82 0.44 -14.95
CA SER A 104 -3.96 1.88 -14.71
C SER A 104 -5.20 2.48 -15.37
N TYR A 105 -5.73 1.82 -16.42
CA TYR A 105 -6.80 2.33 -17.28
C TYR A 105 -6.50 3.72 -17.88
N LEU A 106 -5.21 4.09 -17.99
CA LEU A 106 -4.77 5.35 -18.58
C LEU A 106 -4.41 5.15 -20.05
N LYS A 107 -4.78 6.13 -20.88
CA LYS A 107 -4.32 6.23 -22.26
C LYS A 107 -3.17 7.22 -22.34
N GLN A 108 -2.06 6.82 -22.96
CA GLN A 108 -0.99 7.75 -23.29
C GLN A 108 -1.45 8.69 -24.43
N ILE A 109 -1.53 9.99 -24.15
CA ILE A 109 -1.94 11.03 -25.09
C ILE A 109 -0.73 11.64 -25.80
N THR A 110 0.35 11.86 -25.05
CA THR A 110 1.67 12.29 -25.54
C THR A 110 2.75 11.51 -24.79
N PRO A 111 4.04 11.59 -25.16
CA PRO A 111 5.13 10.93 -24.43
C PRO A 111 5.12 11.21 -22.92
N ASP A 112 4.61 12.37 -22.52
CA ASP A 112 4.63 12.86 -21.15
C ASP A 112 3.24 13.10 -20.55
N CYS A 113 2.17 12.66 -21.21
CA CYS A 113 0.80 12.84 -20.73
C CYS A 113 0.00 11.54 -20.83
N TYR A 114 -0.58 11.12 -19.71
CA TYR A 114 -1.38 9.91 -19.55
C TYR A 114 -2.73 10.28 -18.94
N GLN A 115 -3.84 9.87 -19.55
CA GLN A 115 -5.18 10.31 -19.16
C GLN A 115 -6.19 9.17 -19.11
N GLY A 116 -7.02 9.16 -18.06
CA GLY A 116 -8.20 8.31 -17.93
C GLY A 116 -9.47 9.15 -17.88
N ILE A 117 -10.53 8.70 -18.56
CA ILE A 117 -11.86 9.34 -18.54
C ILE A 117 -12.90 8.29 -18.15
N PHE A 118 -13.63 8.58 -17.07
CA PHE A 118 -14.60 7.70 -16.44
C PHE A 118 -15.91 8.45 -16.27
N GLY A 119 -16.71 8.50 -17.34
CA GLY A 119 -17.93 9.30 -17.38
C GLY A 119 -17.63 10.79 -17.25
N LYS A 120 -18.12 11.44 -16.19
CA LYS A 120 -17.88 12.87 -15.90
C LYS A 120 -16.61 13.12 -15.08
N VAL A 121 -15.91 12.07 -14.66
CA VAL A 121 -14.65 12.17 -13.93
C VAL A 121 -13.51 11.94 -14.92
N SER A 122 -12.43 12.72 -14.82
CA SER A 122 -11.20 12.42 -15.54
C SER A 122 -9.99 12.63 -14.65
N ASN A 123 -8.95 11.84 -14.88
CA ASN A 123 -7.66 12.04 -14.27
C ASN A 123 -6.56 12.10 -15.33
N ALA A 124 -5.49 12.83 -15.03
CA ALA A 124 -4.33 12.91 -15.90
C ALA A 124 -3.04 12.97 -15.08
N PHE A 125 -1.99 12.40 -15.66
CA PHE A 125 -0.61 12.49 -15.19
C PHE A 125 0.22 13.18 -16.27
N ILE A 126 0.89 14.26 -15.91
CA ILE A 126 1.71 15.06 -16.82
C ILE A 126 3.12 15.12 -16.24
N ILE A 127 4.11 14.69 -17.02
CA ILE A 127 5.52 14.79 -16.65
C ILE A 127 6.07 16.07 -17.30
N GLY A 128 6.51 17.01 -16.48
CA GLY A 128 7.04 18.28 -16.97
C GLY A 128 8.54 18.20 -17.27
N GLU A 129 9.07 19.31 -17.76
CA GLU A 129 10.51 19.47 -17.95
C GLU A 129 11.24 19.60 -16.60
N ASP A 130 12.44 19.03 -16.53
CA ASP A 130 13.25 19.08 -15.32
C ASP A 130 13.53 20.51 -14.87
N THR A 131 13.44 20.74 -13.57
CA THR A 131 13.68 22.05 -12.97
C THR A 131 14.89 21.98 -12.05
N LEU A 132 15.79 22.95 -12.15
CA LEU A 132 16.94 23.07 -11.23
C LEU A 132 16.61 24.08 -10.13
N ILE A 133 16.55 23.61 -8.87
CA ILE A 133 16.34 24.48 -7.70
C ILE A 133 17.48 24.27 -6.72
N ARG A 134 18.20 25.33 -6.39
CA ARG A 134 19.34 25.28 -5.43
C ARG A 134 20.35 24.16 -5.77
N ASN A 135 20.64 23.97 -7.06
CA ASN A 135 21.51 22.91 -7.59
C ASN A 135 20.99 21.46 -7.43
N VAL A 136 19.72 21.28 -7.06
CA VAL A 136 19.04 19.98 -7.07
C VAL A 136 18.18 19.90 -8.33
N LEU A 137 18.41 18.85 -9.14
CA LEU A 137 17.58 18.54 -10.29
C LEU A 137 16.29 17.90 -9.79
N LEU A 138 15.16 18.49 -10.15
CA LEU A 138 13.83 18.03 -9.77
C LEU A 138 13.02 17.69 -11.01
N HIS A 139 12.35 16.54 -10.96
CA HIS A 139 11.51 15.98 -11.99
C HIS A 139 10.04 16.21 -11.61
N PRO A 140 9.33 17.15 -12.27
CA PRO A 140 7.94 17.45 -11.95
C PRO A 140 6.99 16.41 -12.53
N VAL A 141 6.08 15.91 -11.69
CA VAL A 141 4.95 15.07 -12.06
C VAL A 141 3.68 15.72 -11.53
N GLN A 142 2.79 16.09 -12.42
CA GLN A 142 1.50 16.69 -12.09
C GLN A 142 0.40 15.64 -12.21
N PHE A 143 -0.37 15.45 -11.14
CA PHE A 143 -1.65 14.78 -11.17
C PHE A 143 -2.77 15.81 -11.27
N VAL A 144 -3.72 15.59 -12.17
CA VAL A 144 -4.92 16.42 -12.32
C VAL A 144 -6.16 15.53 -12.20
N LEU A 145 -7.09 15.88 -11.33
CA LEU A 145 -8.39 15.24 -11.17
C LEU A 145 -9.49 16.25 -11.44
N LYS A 146 -10.37 15.94 -12.39
CA LYS A 146 -11.58 16.73 -12.68
C LYS A 146 -12.81 15.90 -12.38
N TYR A 147 -13.74 16.46 -11.60
CA TYR A 147 -14.95 15.76 -11.20
C TYR A 147 -16.10 16.74 -10.90
N PRO A 148 -17.37 16.33 -11.04
CA PRO A 148 -18.50 17.14 -10.61
C PRO A 148 -18.44 17.46 -9.12
N LYS A 149 -18.83 18.68 -8.72
CA LYS A 149 -18.77 19.16 -7.33
C LYS A 149 -19.41 18.20 -6.32
N ASP A 150 -20.51 17.57 -6.69
CA ASP A 150 -21.29 16.68 -5.82
C ASP A 150 -20.94 15.19 -6.00
N ALA A 151 -19.86 14.88 -6.72
CA ALA A 151 -19.46 13.49 -6.94
C ALA A 151 -18.94 12.86 -5.64
N ARG A 152 -19.33 11.61 -5.40
CA ARG A 152 -18.78 10.75 -4.36
C ARG A 152 -18.07 9.57 -5.02
N PHE A 153 -16.97 9.13 -4.41
CA PHE A 153 -16.18 8.00 -4.86
C PHE A 153 -16.39 6.81 -3.93
N ASN A 154 -15.99 5.61 -4.36
CA ASN A 154 -16.12 4.39 -3.54
C ASN A 154 -15.33 4.44 -2.22
N PHE A 155 -14.39 5.38 -2.09
CA PHE A 155 -13.59 5.61 -0.89
C PHE A 155 -14.07 6.83 -0.07
N SER A 156 -15.11 7.54 -0.51
CA SER A 156 -15.67 8.66 0.24
C SER A 156 -16.42 8.17 1.49
N THR A 157 -16.47 9.00 2.52
CA THR A 157 -17.32 8.79 3.70
C THR A 157 -18.61 9.61 3.56
N GLU A 158 -19.51 9.51 4.55
CA GLU A 158 -20.71 10.35 4.61
C GLU A 158 -20.35 11.85 4.59
N ASP A 159 -19.34 12.22 5.37
CA ASP A 159 -18.94 13.61 5.58
C ASP A 159 -17.93 14.10 4.54
N PHE A 160 -17.08 13.22 3.99
CA PHE A 160 -15.89 13.63 3.23
C PHE A 160 -15.79 12.95 1.87
N THR A 161 -15.49 13.73 0.83
CA THR A 161 -15.22 13.23 -0.52
C THR A 161 -13.83 12.60 -0.58
N PHE A 162 -12.86 13.23 0.10
CA PHE A 162 -11.47 12.78 0.22
C PHE A 162 -11.11 12.69 1.71
N PRO A 163 -11.61 11.66 2.41
CA PRO A 163 -11.30 11.48 3.82
C PRO A 163 -9.78 11.35 4.02
N MET A 164 -9.30 11.86 5.15
CA MET A 164 -7.94 11.67 5.59
C MET A 164 -7.76 10.21 5.96
N ASN A 165 -7.16 9.41 5.08
CA ASN A 165 -6.84 8.02 5.41
C ASN A 165 -5.60 7.99 6.31
N GLY A 166 -5.75 7.37 7.47
CA GLY A 166 -4.66 7.09 8.41
C GLY A 166 -3.69 6.00 7.93
N VAL A 167 -3.55 5.78 6.63
CA VAL A 167 -2.71 4.72 6.07
C VAL A 167 -1.25 5.12 6.22
N TYR A 168 -0.51 4.33 6.99
CA TYR A 168 0.94 4.48 7.07
C TYR A 168 1.60 3.94 5.79
N PRO A 169 2.54 4.66 5.18
CA PRO A 169 3.18 4.21 3.96
C PRO A 169 4.20 3.08 4.23
N LEU A 170 3.78 1.81 4.10
CA LEU A 170 4.71 0.68 4.24
C LEU A 170 5.55 0.41 2.99
N HIS A 171 5.26 0.97 1.81
CA HIS A 171 6.06 0.69 0.60
C HIS A 171 7.55 1.03 0.76
N ASN A 172 8.44 0.21 0.19
CA ASN A 172 9.89 0.29 0.37
C ASN A 172 10.34 0.37 1.84
N THR A 173 9.65 -0.33 2.73
CA THR A 173 10.05 -0.45 4.12
C THR A 173 10.28 -1.90 4.49
N SER A 174 11.19 -2.11 5.43
CA SER A 174 11.46 -3.40 6.03
C SER A 174 11.04 -3.37 7.49
N TRP A 175 10.37 -4.44 7.90
CA TRP A 175 9.96 -4.64 9.30
C TRP A 175 10.27 -6.07 9.71
N TYR A 176 10.54 -6.24 10.99
CA TYR A 176 10.50 -7.54 11.62
C TYR A 176 9.06 -7.86 12.02
N VAL A 177 8.69 -9.14 11.89
CA VAL A 177 7.32 -9.61 12.13
C VAL A 177 7.29 -10.54 13.32
N LYS A 178 6.42 -10.22 14.28
CA LYS A 178 5.99 -11.16 15.32
C LYS A 178 4.55 -11.58 15.05
N VAL A 179 4.30 -12.88 15.06
CA VAL A 179 2.97 -13.47 14.89
C VAL A 179 2.55 -14.11 16.20
N SER A 180 1.34 -13.82 16.68
CA SER A 180 0.71 -14.52 17.80
C SER A 180 -0.73 -14.89 17.47
N PHE A 181 -1.19 -15.97 18.10
CA PHE A 181 -2.55 -16.47 17.99
C PHE A 181 -3.15 -16.51 19.39
N ASP A 182 -4.30 -15.87 19.55
CA ASP A 182 -5.02 -15.79 20.82
C ASP A 182 -6.44 -16.32 20.64
N GLU A 183 -6.94 -17.12 21.59
CA GLU A 183 -8.37 -17.47 21.62
C GLU A 183 -9.20 -16.20 21.83
N ALA A 184 -10.26 -15.99 21.05
CA ALA A 184 -11.11 -14.83 21.26
C ALA A 184 -11.92 -15.00 22.56
N THR A 185 -11.63 -14.16 23.55
CA THR A 185 -12.35 -14.17 24.84
C THR A 185 -13.85 -13.85 24.74
N SER A 186 -14.31 -13.32 23.60
CA SER A 186 -15.70 -12.88 23.41
C SER A 186 -16.56 -13.86 22.61
N TYR A 187 -15.96 -14.77 21.82
CA TYR A 187 -16.68 -15.75 21.00
C TYR A 187 -15.86 -17.03 20.90
N SER A 188 -16.39 -18.15 21.39
CA SER A 188 -15.70 -19.44 21.41
C SER A 188 -15.43 -20.05 20.03
N SER A 189 -16.03 -19.49 18.97
CA SER A 189 -15.85 -19.90 17.58
C SER A 189 -14.93 -18.95 16.81
N GLN A 190 -14.13 -18.15 17.51
CA GLN A 190 -13.18 -17.22 16.93
C GLN A 190 -11.80 -17.36 17.56
N GLU A 191 -10.78 -17.43 16.70
CA GLU A 191 -9.39 -17.21 17.07
C GLU A 191 -8.96 -15.84 16.51
N LYS A 192 -7.97 -15.20 17.15
CA LYS A 192 -7.41 -13.93 16.69
C LYS A 192 -5.97 -14.14 16.26
N VAL A 193 -5.65 -13.75 15.03
CA VAL A 193 -4.26 -13.57 14.62
C VAL A 193 -3.86 -12.13 14.89
N LYS A 194 -2.71 -11.98 15.53
CA LYS A 194 -2.06 -10.69 15.69
C LYS A 194 -0.72 -10.71 14.97
N LEU A 195 -0.50 -9.74 14.09
CA LEU A 195 0.83 -9.42 13.57
C LEU A 195 1.31 -8.12 14.21
N VAL A 196 2.57 -8.13 14.65
CA VAL A 196 3.27 -6.94 15.11
C VAL A 196 4.43 -6.71 14.15
N LEU A 197 4.39 -5.59 13.44
CA LEU A 197 5.52 -5.11 12.63
C LEU A 197 6.34 -4.15 13.50
N THR A 198 7.64 -4.40 13.63
CA THR A 198 8.55 -3.64 14.50
C THR A 198 9.93 -3.46 13.83
N GLN A 199 10.74 -2.55 14.36
CA GLN A 199 12.15 -2.39 13.98
C GLN A 199 13.08 -3.28 14.81
N GLU A 200 12.60 -3.86 15.91
CA GLU A 200 13.36 -4.80 16.74
C GLU A 200 13.51 -6.15 16.03
N GLU A 201 14.71 -6.73 16.05
CA GLU A 201 14.99 -8.00 15.39
C GLU A 201 14.04 -9.12 15.86
N GLN A 202 13.38 -9.78 14.91
CA GLN A 202 12.52 -10.94 15.13
C GLN A 202 12.90 -12.07 14.15
N PRO A 203 12.44 -13.32 14.39
CA PRO A 203 12.74 -14.45 13.52
C PRO A 203 12.28 -14.28 12.05
N TYR A 204 11.30 -13.41 11.81
CA TYR A 204 10.73 -13.16 10.49
C TYR A 204 10.92 -11.70 10.10
N LYS A 205 11.15 -11.46 8.82
CA LYS A 205 11.29 -10.14 8.23
C LYS A 205 10.32 -9.99 7.07
N ILE A 206 9.55 -8.91 7.01
CA ILE A 206 8.76 -8.52 5.84
C ILE A 206 9.40 -7.30 5.17
N ASP A 207 9.58 -7.41 3.86
CA ASP A 207 9.97 -6.33 2.98
C ASP A 207 8.75 -5.96 2.14
N PHE A 208 8.22 -4.76 2.32
CA PHE A 208 7.25 -4.18 1.39
C PHE A 208 8.06 -3.60 0.24
N ILE A 209 8.11 -4.31 -0.87
CA ILE A 209 8.99 -4.01 -2.00
C ILE A 209 8.53 -2.75 -2.70
N ASP A 210 7.22 -2.63 -2.90
CA ASP A 210 6.57 -1.43 -3.41
C ASP A 210 5.20 -1.30 -2.75
N ASP A 211 4.28 -0.57 -3.37
CA ASP A 211 2.92 -0.29 -2.91
C ASP A 211 1.94 -1.46 -3.12
N VAL A 212 2.33 -2.46 -3.91
CA VAL A 212 1.50 -3.63 -4.19
C VAL A 212 2.18 -4.90 -3.71
N ARG A 213 3.51 -5.00 -3.70
CA ARG A 213 4.23 -6.26 -3.49
C ARG A 213 4.93 -6.30 -2.14
N PHE A 214 4.87 -7.46 -1.50
CA PHE A 214 5.60 -7.75 -0.28
C PHE A 214 6.37 -9.07 -0.41
N LYS A 215 7.36 -9.25 0.47
CA LYS A 215 8.14 -10.48 0.61
C LYS A 215 8.49 -10.71 2.07
N VAL A 216 8.19 -11.90 2.57
CA VAL A 216 8.54 -12.36 3.91
C VAL A 216 9.72 -13.30 3.81
N SER A 217 10.76 -13.04 4.60
CA SER A 217 11.95 -13.89 4.75
C SER A 217 11.94 -14.55 6.12
N TYR A 218 12.25 -15.84 6.17
CA TYR A 218 12.27 -16.63 7.39
C TYR A 218 13.31 -17.76 7.31
N VAL A 219 13.76 -18.26 8.46
CA VAL A 219 14.61 -19.45 8.53
C VAL A 219 13.70 -20.68 8.63
N GLY A 220 13.65 -21.48 7.57
CA GLY A 220 12.81 -22.68 7.57
C GLY A 220 13.36 -23.80 8.45
N LYS A 221 12.58 -24.87 8.66
CA LYS A 221 12.98 -26.05 9.45
C LYS A 221 14.29 -26.71 8.99
N ASN A 222 14.65 -26.55 7.72
CA ASN A 222 15.92 -27.02 7.16
C ASN A 222 17.12 -26.09 7.45
N LYS A 223 16.92 -25.07 8.31
CA LYS A 223 17.91 -24.03 8.67
C LYS A 223 18.39 -23.17 7.50
N LYS A 224 17.67 -23.17 6.38
CA LYS A 224 17.95 -22.30 5.23
C LYS A 224 16.96 -21.14 5.23
N THR A 225 17.45 -19.97 4.84
CA THR A 225 16.61 -18.82 4.55
C THR A 225 15.69 -19.15 3.37
N GLN A 226 14.41 -18.95 3.59
CA GLN A 226 13.36 -19.08 2.58
C GLN A 226 12.61 -17.77 2.48
N THR A 227 11.96 -17.56 1.35
CA THR A 227 11.17 -16.37 1.09
C THR A 227 9.82 -16.75 0.52
N ILE A 228 8.79 -16.03 0.92
CA ILE A 228 7.48 -16.06 0.29
C ILE A 228 7.04 -14.64 -0.01
N GLY A 229 6.30 -14.44 -1.09
CA GLY A 229 5.87 -13.10 -1.48
C GLY A 229 4.43 -13.10 -1.97
N GLY A 230 3.97 -11.91 -2.32
CA GLY A 230 2.66 -11.72 -2.90
C GLY A 230 2.32 -10.26 -3.00
N THR A 231 1.04 -9.98 -3.04
CA THR A 231 0.51 -8.62 -3.11
C THR A 231 -0.19 -8.20 -1.83
N TYR A 232 -0.28 -6.89 -1.59
CA TYR A 232 -1.01 -6.30 -0.49
C TYR A 232 -1.75 -5.05 -0.96
N SER A 233 -2.78 -4.66 -0.22
CA SER A 233 -3.58 -3.47 -0.50
C SER A 233 -4.09 -2.85 0.80
N TYR A 234 -4.41 -1.56 0.78
CA TYR A 234 -5.01 -0.86 1.92
C TYR A 234 -6.50 -0.64 1.71
N GLY A 235 -7.28 -0.92 2.75
CA GLY A 235 -8.59 -0.31 2.98
C GLY A 235 -8.47 0.95 3.83
N TYR A 236 -9.60 1.49 4.28
CA TYR A 236 -9.65 2.68 5.14
C TYR A 236 -8.90 2.48 6.46
N THR A 237 -9.14 1.34 7.12
CA THR A 237 -8.55 0.95 8.41
C THR A 237 -7.96 -0.45 8.38
N SER A 238 -7.70 -1.00 7.20
CA SER A 238 -7.25 -2.38 7.03
C SER A 238 -6.15 -2.54 5.99
N ILE A 239 -5.40 -3.62 6.10
CA ILE A 239 -4.43 -4.07 5.11
C ILE A 239 -4.76 -5.51 4.71
N GLY A 240 -4.93 -5.74 3.42
CA GLY A 240 -5.13 -7.06 2.83
C GLY A 240 -3.83 -7.61 2.29
N PHE A 241 -3.56 -8.89 2.53
CA PHE A 241 -2.48 -9.62 1.90
C PHE A 241 -3.04 -10.74 1.03
N THR A 242 -2.48 -10.89 -0.17
CA THR A 242 -2.69 -12.01 -1.06
C THR A 242 -1.35 -12.67 -1.31
N CYS A 243 -1.11 -13.83 -0.72
CA CYS A 243 0.11 -14.57 -0.94
C CYS A 243 0.10 -15.15 -2.36
N GLU A 244 1.10 -14.79 -3.16
CA GLU A 244 1.38 -15.50 -4.42
C GLU A 244 2.23 -16.71 -4.05
N ALA A 245 1.59 -17.74 -3.51
CA ALA A 245 2.20 -19.05 -3.55
C ALA A 245 2.56 -19.37 -5.01
N GLU A 246 3.70 -20.02 -5.25
CA GLU A 246 3.90 -20.75 -6.51
C GLU A 246 2.64 -21.60 -6.70
N LYS A 247 1.82 -21.31 -7.72
CA LYS A 247 0.58 -22.06 -7.95
C LYS A 247 0.87 -23.49 -8.38
N GLU A 248 2.09 -23.70 -8.85
CA GLU A 248 2.56 -24.91 -9.49
C GLU A 248 4.02 -25.14 -9.10
N LYS A 249 4.32 -26.35 -8.62
CA LYS A 249 5.70 -26.81 -8.44
C LYS A 249 6.00 -27.92 -9.44
N ILE A 250 7.18 -27.88 -10.06
CA ILE A 250 7.62 -28.99 -10.92
C ILE A 250 7.88 -30.20 -10.03
N GLU A 251 6.99 -31.18 -10.10
CA GLU A 251 7.10 -32.44 -9.36
C GLU A 251 8.13 -33.36 -10.02
N ARG A 252 8.03 -33.49 -11.34
CA ARG A 252 8.93 -34.31 -12.17
C ARG A 252 8.83 -33.93 -13.64
N TYR A 253 9.79 -34.37 -14.44
CA TYR A 253 9.72 -34.24 -15.89
C TYR A 253 9.26 -35.57 -16.51
N VAL A 254 8.25 -35.52 -17.37
CA VAL A 254 7.79 -36.66 -18.18
C VAL A 254 8.01 -36.33 -19.64
N ASN A 255 8.87 -37.10 -20.32
CA ASN A 255 9.27 -36.85 -21.72
C ASN A 255 9.79 -35.42 -21.97
N GLY A 256 10.58 -34.88 -21.03
CA GLY A 256 11.15 -33.53 -21.12
C GLY A 256 10.15 -32.39 -20.87
N LYS A 257 8.88 -32.69 -20.60
CA LYS A 257 7.87 -31.70 -20.18
C LYS A 257 7.76 -31.71 -18.65
N PRO A 258 7.76 -30.54 -18.00
CA PRO A 258 7.49 -30.45 -16.56
C PRO A 258 6.05 -30.89 -16.28
N LEU A 259 5.88 -31.80 -15.33
CA LEU A 259 4.61 -32.13 -14.70
C LEU A 259 4.52 -31.29 -13.42
N TYR A 260 3.44 -30.55 -13.29
CA TYR A 260 3.21 -29.63 -12.19
C TYR A 260 2.26 -30.24 -11.16
N GLU A 261 2.54 -30.02 -9.89
CA GLU A 261 1.61 -30.23 -8.78
C GLU A 261 0.96 -28.88 -8.44
N GLU A 262 -0.38 -28.84 -8.39
CA GLU A 262 -1.11 -27.68 -7.87
C GLU A 262 -0.81 -27.54 -6.38
N ILE A 263 -0.32 -26.36 -5.98
CA ILE A 263 -0.13 -26.08 -4.57
C ILE A 263 -1.48 -25.62 -4.00
N PRO A 264 -2.08 -26.36 -3.05
CA PRO A 264 -3.39 -26.01 -2.52
C PRO A 264 -3.34 -24.66 -1.80
N LEU A 265 -4.42 -23.89 -1.95
CA LEU A 265 -4.62 -22.66 -1.17
C LEU A 265 -4.59 -22.98 0.32
N ALA A 266 -4.05 -22.05 1.12
CA ALA A 266 -4.10 -22.19 2.57
C ALA A 266 -5.57 -22.32 3.02
N PRO A 267 -5.90 -23.27 3.91
CA PRO A 267 -7.26 -23.44 4.39
C PRO A 267 -7.74 -22.19 5.14
N GLN A 268 -9.05 -21.99 5.18
CA GLN A 268 -9.65 -20.87 5.91
C GLN A 268 -9.43 -20.95 7.43
N TYR A 269 -9.01 -22.10 7.95
CA TYR A 269 -8.75 -22.31 9.37
C TYR A 269 -7.68 -23.38 9.59
N TYR A 270 -6.84 -23.15 10.60
CA TYR A 270 -5.99 -24.14 11.24
C TYR A 270 -6.19 -24.00 12.74
N SER A 271 -6.28 -25.11 13.48
CA SER A 271 -6.21 -25.05 14.94
C SER A 271 -4.81 -24.61 15.40
N LEU A 272 -4.71 -24.08 16.62
CA LEU A 272 -3.43 -23.73 17.24
C LEU A 272 -2.40 -24.88 17.18
N GLU A 273 -2.84 -26.13 17.40
CA GLU A 273 -1.97 -27.31 17.30
C GLU A 273 -1.46 -27.53 15.86
N GLN A 274 -2.32 -27.33 14.86
CA GLN A 274 -1.95 -27.43 13.45
C GLN A 274 -0.97 -26.31 13.07
N LEU A 275 -1.21 -25.08 13.52
CA LEU A 275 -0.34 -23.93 13.28
C LEU A 275 1.07 -24.15 13.84
N GLU A 276 1.19 -24.64 15.07
CA GLU A 276 2.49 -24.97 15.66
C GLU A 276 3.21 -26.10 14.88
N LYS A 277 2.47 -27.09 14.35
CA LYS A 277 3.07 -28.14 13.50
C LYS A 277 3.62 -27.58 12.19
N ILE A 278 2.94 -26.61 11.57
CA ILE A 278 3.36 -26.02 10.28
C ILE A 278 4.23 -24.78 10.43
N LYS A 279 4.53 -24.31 11.64
CA LYS A 279 5.39 -23.16 11.90
C LYS A 279 6.72 -23.24 11.14
N ASP A 280 7.19 -22.09 10.66
CA ASP A 280 8.42 -21.95 9.86
C ASP A 280 8.39 -22.75 8.54
N THR A 281 7.21 -22.92 7.94
CA THR A 281 7.02 -23.52 6.60
C THR A 281 6.25 -22.58 5.67
N PRO A 282 6.32 -22.77 4.33
CA PRO A 282 5.54 -21.97 3.40
C PRO A 282 4.04 -21.93 3.73
N ALA A 283 3.44 -23.06 4.12
CA ALA A 283 2.01 -23.13 4.45
C ALA A 283 1.61 -22.21 5.63
N TYR A 284 2.47 -22.08 6.64
CA TYR A 284 2.25 -21.16 7.77
C TYR A 284 2.20 -19.71 7.31
N PHE A 285 3.17 -19.29 6.48
CA PHE A 285 3.19 -17.93 5.97
C PHE A 285 2.11 -17.65 4.94
N GLN A 286 1.74 -18.63 4.10
CA GLN A 286 0.57 -18.52 3.22
C GLN A 286 -0.70 -18.28 4.03
N PHE A 287 -0.91 -19.00 5.12
CA PHE A 287 -2.07 -18.81 5.99
C PHE A 287 -2.10 -17.42 6.63
N VAL A 288 -0.96 -16.95 7.14
CA VAL A 288 -0.83 -15.63 7.77
C VAL A 288 -1.00 -14.50 6.74
N PHE A 289 -0.39 -14.59 5.56
CA PHE A 289 -0.33 -13.53 4.56
C PHE A 289 -1.31 -13.73 3.38
N SER A 290 -2.44 -14.40 3.60
CA SER A 290 -3.56 -14.49 2.63
C SER A 290 -4.87 -13.97 3.24
N ARG A 291 -4.78 -12.91 4.06
CA ARG A 291 -5.88 -12.40 4.89
C ARG A 291 -5.89 -10.88 4.96
N ASN A 292 -7.04 -10.36 5.40
CA ASN A 292 -7.21 -8.96 5.77
C ASN A 292 -7.01 -8.77 7.27
N TYR A 293 -6.33 -7.69 7.63
CA TYR A 293 -6.07 -7.29 9.00
C TYR A 293 -6.57 -5.87 9.23
N ASP A 294 -7.25 -5.66 10.36
CA ASP A 294 -7.50 -4.32 10.88
C ASP A 294 -6.17 -3.73 11.35
N LEU A 295 -5.85 -2.56 10.82
CA LEU A 295 -4.62 -1.83 11.07
C LEU A 295 -4.87 -0.81 12.17
N THR A 296 -4.17 -0.96 13.29
CA THR A 296 -4.13 0.09 14.32
C THR A 296 -2.72 0.63 14.46
N TYR A 297 -2.55 1.91 14.14
CA TYR A 297 -1.28 2.63 14.29
C TYR A 297 -1.42 3.75 15.32
N TYR A 298 -0.75 3.60 16.46
CA TYR A 298 -0.87 4.52 17.60
C TYR A 298 0.14 5.68 17.58
N GLY A 299 0.80 5.97 16.46
CA GLY A 299 1.59 7.20 16.29
C GLY A 299 2.69 7.42 17.33
N GLY A 300 3.91 6.93 17.09
CA GLY A 300 5.07 7.26 17.92
C GLY A 300 6.04 6.09 18.12
N ASP A 301 5.53 4.85 18.07
CA ASP A 301 6.31 3.70 18.55
C ASP A 301 7.04 2.92 17.46
N HIS A 302 6.96 3.32 16.19
CA HIS A 302 7.46 2.51 15.06
C HIS A 302 6.98 1.04 15.13
N VAL A 303 5.75 0.83 15.61
CA VAL A 303 5.14 -0.48 15.74
C VAL A 303 3.75 -0.46 15.10
N PHE A 304 3.46 -1.44 14.26
CA PHE A 304 2.13 -1.67 13.70
C PHE A 304 1.51 -2.89 14.36
N ASN A 305 0.29 -2.75 14.86
CA ASN A 305 -0.50 -3.88 15.32
C ASN A 305 -1.59 -4.16 14.28
N LEU A 306 -1.60 -5.38 13.79
CA LEU A 306 -2.51 -5.90 12.78
C LEU A 306 -3.33 -7.02 13.41
N TYR A 307 -4.65 -6.94 13.33
CA TYR A 307 -5.55 -7.92 13.93
C TYR A 307 -6.48 -8.53 12.89
N SER A 308 -6.65 -9.85 12.92
CA SER A 308 -7.62 -10.55 12.08
C SER A 308 -8.35 -11.61 12.89
N ALA A 309 -9.66 -11.73 12.69
CA ALA A 309 -10.44 -12.82 13.26
C ALA A 309 -10.41 -14.03 12.31
N ILE A 310 -10.18 -15.22 12.88
CA ILE A 310 -10.32 -16.50 12.21
C ILE A 310 -11.60 -17.14 12.72
N TYR A 311 -12.47 -17.54 11.80
CA TYR A 311 -13.71 -18.23 12.12
C TYR A 311 -13.52 -19.73 11.90
N HIS A 312 -14.03 -20.54 12.83
CA HIS A 312 -13.93 -22.00 12.76
C HIS A 312 -14.91 -22.60 11.75
N ASP A 313 -15.93 -21.84 11.33
CA ASP A 313 -16.99 -22.26 10.42
C ASP A 313 -16.92 -21.50 9.09
N ASP A 314 -17.15 -22.22 7.98
CA ASP A 314 -17.52 -21.63 6.69
C ASP A 314 -18.70 -20.68 6.92
N VAL A 315 -18.56 -19.40 6.59
CA VAL A 315 -19.70 -18.49 6.62
C VAL A 315 -20.64 -18.85 5.47
N ARG A 316 -21.63 -19.68 5.83
CA ARG A 316 -23.03 -19.71 5.38
C ARG A 316 -23.25 -19.57 3.87
N GLU A 317 -23.77 -20.64 3.27
CA GLU A 317 -24.68 -20.52 2.12
C GLU A 317 -25.60 -19.31 2.35
N GLY A 318 -25.54 -18.34 1.44
CA GLY A 318 -26.47 -17.22 1.45
C GLY A 318 -27.91 -17.75 1.43
N PRO A 319 -28.90 -16.96 1.90
CA PRO A 319 -30.29 -17.39 1.84
C PRO A 319 -30.62 -17.78 0.39
N PRO A 320 -31.38 -18.87 0.16
CA PRO A 320 -31.72 -19.29 -1.19
C PRO A 320 -32.28 -18.11 -1.95
N ALA A 321 -31.71 -17.83 -3.12
CA ALA A 321 -32.17 -16.79 -4.01
C ALA A 321 -33.69 -16.94 -4.16
N ARG A 322 -34.44 -15.89 -3.81
CA ARG A 322 -35.85 -15.82 -4.17
C ARG A 322 -35.91 -15.91 -5.69
N VAL A 323 -36.39 -17.04 -6.19
CA VAL A 323 -36.88 -17.15 -7.56
C VAL A 323 -38.01 -16.14 -7.67
N VAL A 324 -37.74 -15.03 -8.35
CA VAL A 324 -38.79 -14.14 -8.83
C VAL A 324 -39.38 -14.88 -10.02
N GLU A 325 -40.47 -15.61 -9.79
CA GLU A 325 -41.33 -16.04 -10.88
C GLU A 325 -41.91 -14.78 -11.52
N SER A 326 -41.45 -14.50 -12.73
CA SER A 326 -42.07 -13.53 -13.62
C SER A 326 -43.45 -14.06 -14.04
N ASN A 327 -44.50 -13.36 -13.61
CA ASN A 327 -45.80 -13.36 -14.31
C ASN A 327 -45.88 -12.11 -15.18
#